data_AF-A0A930AHP6-F1
#
_entry.id   AF-A0A930AHP6-F1
#
_cell.length_a   1.000
_cell.length_b   1.000
_cell.length_c   1.000
_cell.angle_alpha   90.00
_cell.angle_beta   90.00
_cell.angle_gamma   90.00
#
_symmetry.space_group_name_H-M   'P 1'
#
loop_
_entity.id
_entity.type
_entity.pdbx_description
1 polymer ?
#
loop_
_entity_poly.entity_id
_entity_poly.type
_entity_poly.pdbx_seq_one_letter_code
_entity_poly.pdbx_strand_id
1 'polypeptide(L)'
;MVTGLGDAGHQGLDDVYYNPNGHPPYIISEAKYNTAKLGKTKDGKQMNKRWIRNRLKKAVNLEHYDAILKAQYAGDIQNHLFNVRKNGNIIVNQLDDAAKKMK
;
A
#
# COMPACT_ATOMS: atom_id res chain seq x y z
N MET A 1 0.57 -15.23 -4.95
CA MET A 1 1.08 -14.49 -6.12
C MET A 1 1.48 -13.12 -5.61
N VAL A 2 2.79 -12.81 -5.53
CA VAL A 2 3.29 -11.45 -5.27
C VAL A 2 3.59 -10.87 -6.65
N THR A 3 2.83 -9.87 -7.09
CA THR A 3 3.14 -9.13 -8.32
C THR A 3 4.17 -8.06 -8.00
N GLY A 4 5.36 -8.48 -7.57
CA GLY A 4 6.53 -7.59 -7.47
C GLY A 4 7.07 -7.40 -8.88
N LEU A 5 6.71 -6.30 -9.53
CA LEU A 5 7.35 -5.90 -10.78
C LEU A 5 8.55 -5.02 -10.43
N GLY A 6 9.72 -5.66 -10.39
CA GLY A 6 10.98 -4.95 -10.53
C GLY A 6 10.99 -4.25 -11.88
N ASP A 7 10.89 -2.92 -11.85
CA ASP A 7 11.49 -2.01 -12.81
C ASP A 7 11.46 -0.58 -12.23
N ALA A 8 12.58 0.14 -12.36
CA ALA A 8 12.65 1.54 -11.97
C ALA A 8 11.69 2.37 -12.84
N GLY A 9 10.67 2.96 -12.22
CA GLY A 9 9.78 3.92 -12.89
C GLY A 9 8.29 3.59 -12.89
N HIS A 10 7.83 2.51 -12.26
CA HIS A 10 6.40 2.27 -12.12
C HIS A 10 5.75 3.25 -11.11
N GLN A 11 4.76 4.02 -11.56
CA GLN A 11 3.94 4.93 -10.74
C GLN A 11 2.83 4.19 -9.95
N GLY A 12 3.17 2.98 -9.46
CA GLY A 12 2.26 1.99 -8.89
C GLY A 12 2.27 1.90 -7.37
N LEU A 13 1.57 0.89 -6.84
CA LEU A 13 1.76 0.38 -5.49
C LEU A 13 3.03 -0.49 -5.49
N ASP A 14 3.85 -0.39 -4.46
CA ASP A 14 5.06 -1.22 -4.37
C ASP A 14 4.68 -2.70 -4.15
N ASP A 15 3.85 -3.00 -3.14
CA ASP A 15 3.38 -4.37 -2.89
C ASP A 15 1.94 -4.45 -2.37
N VAL A 16 1.31 -5.60 -2.67
CA VAL A 16 0.05 -6.05 -2.08
C VAL A 16 0.22 -7.51 -1.66
N TYR A 17 0.05 -7.79 -0.38
CA TYR A 17 0.13 -9.12 0.21
C TYR A 17 -1.27 -9.62 0.59
N TYR A 18 -1.51 -10.90 0.32
CA TYR A 18 -2.75 -11.59 0.67
C TYR A 18 -2.43 -12.89 1.41
N ASN A 19 -2.98 -13.04 2.60
CA ASN A 19 -2.98 -14.28 3.36
C ASN A 19 -4.41 -14.53 3.88
N PRO A 20 -5.17 -15.47 3.29
CA PRO A 20 -6.54 -15.74 3.73
C PRO A 20 -6.65 -16.22 5.19
N ASN A 21 -5.55 -16.76 5.74
CA ASN A 21 -5.46 -17.22 7.13
C ASN A 21 -4.87 -16.15 8.07
N GLY A 22 -4.52 -14.97 7.55
CA GLY A 22 -3.97 -13.86 8.33
C GLY A 22 -5.08 -12.89 8.77
N HIS A 23 -4.79 -12.12 9.83
CA HIS A 23 -5.67 -11.03 10.27
C HIS A 23 -4.85 -9.74 10.47
N PRO A 24 -5.01 -8.71 9.62
CA PRO A 24 -5.89 -8.68 8.46
C PRO A 24 -5.41 -9.57 7.30
N PRO A 25 -6.31 -10.02 6.41
CA PRO A 25 -5.94 -10.86 5.27
C PRO A 25 -5.16 -10.10 4.20
N TYR A 26 -5.25 -8.76 4.18
CA TYR A 26 -4.57 -7.92 3.21
C TYR A 26 -3.63 -6.92 3.87
N ILE A 27 -2.42 -6.82 3.32
CA ILE A 27 -1.46 -5.75 3.62
C ILE A 27 -1.10 -5.05 2.32
N ILE A 28 -1.23 -3.73 2.31
CA ILE A 28 -0.82 -2.87 1.20
C ILE A 28 0.39 -2.06 1.66
N SER A 29 1.45 -2.02 0.87
CA SER A 29 2.65 -1.30 1.28
C SER A 29 3.30 -0.45 0.22
N GLU A 30 4.00 0.57 0.73
CA GLU A 30 4.88 1.45 -0.03
C GLU A 30 6.22 1.59 0.73
N ALA A 31 7.32 1.58 0.01
CA ALA A 31 8.66 1.83 0.50
C ALA A 31 9.16 3.21 0.04
N LYS A 32 9.85 3.91 0.93
CA LYS A 32 10.54 5.16 0.61
C LYS A 32 11.97 5.13 1.14
N TYR A 33 12.90 5.39 0.24
CA TYR A 33 14.32 5.43 0.58
C TYR A 33 14.78 6.79 1.10
N ASN A 34 15.57 6.76 2.18
CA ASN A 34 16.22 7.89 2.82
C ASN A 34 15.26 9.04 3.20
N THR A 35 15.28 10.13 2.43
CA THR A 35 14.49 11.34 2.65
C THR A 35 13.25 11.39 1.76
N ALA A 36 13.03 10.38 0.92
CA ALA A 36 11.85 10.29 0.08
C ALA A 36 10.58 10.23 0.95
N LYS A 37 9.53 10.87 0.45
CA LYS A 37 8.23 10.98 1.13
C LYS A 37 7.13 10.49 0.19
N LEU A 38 5.97 10.17 0.77
CA LEU A 38 4.74 9.97 -0.01
C LEU A 38 4.44 11.24 -0.81
N GLY A 39 4.31 11.08 -2.12
CA GLY A 39 4.02 12.17 -3.05
C GLY A 39 2.53 12.55 -3.10
N LYS A 40 2.23 13.69 -3.74
CA LYS A 40 0.88 14.08 -4.15
C LYS A 40 0.71 13.77 -5.64
N THR A 41 -0.34 13.05 -6.01
CA THR A 41 -0.67 12.70 -7.39
C THR A 41 -2.04 13.27 -7.78
N LYS A 42 -2.46 13.07 -9.03
CA LYS A 42 -3.81 13.41 -9.50
C LYS A 42 -4.92 12.66 -8.75
N ASP A 43 -4.59 11.53 -8.13
CA ASP A 43 -5.52 10.71 -7.35
C ASP A 43 -5.47 10.99 -5.84
N GLY A 44 -4.72 12.01 -5.44
CA GLY A 44 -4.48 12.36 -4.05
C GLY A 44 -3.09 11.97 -3.56
N LYS A 45 -2.90 12.00 -2.24
CA LYS A 45 -1.63 11.60 -1.61
C LYS A 45 -1.41 10.09 -1.82
N GLN A 46 -0.19 9.68 -2.13
CA GLN A 46 0.17 8.26 -2.16
C GLN A 46 -0.27 7.59 -0.86
N MET A 47 -0.72 6.33 -0.97
CA MET A 47 -1.27 5.51 0.11
C MET A 47 -2.60 5.98 0.72
N ASN A 48 -3.24 7.05 0.22
CA ASN A 48 -4.59 7.35 0.67
C ASN A 48 -5.60 6.40 0.00
N LYS A 49 -6.81 6.30 0.55
CA LYS A 49 -7.87 5.40 0.07
C LYS A 49 -8.12 5.53 -1.43
N ARG A 50 -8.28 6.74 -1.97
CA ARG A 50 -8.55 6.96 -3.40
C ARG A 50 -7.38 6.50 -4.27
N TRP A 51 -6.17 6.84 -3.86
CA TRP A 51 -4.95 6.49 -4.57
C TRP A 51 -4.77 4.97 -4.63
N ILE A 52 -4.90 4.28 -3.49
CA ILE A 52 -4.80 2.82 -3.39
C ILE A 52 -5.82 2.16 -4.33
N ARG A 53 -7.10 2.53 -4.24
CA ARG A 53 -8.17 1.96 -5.06
C ARG A 53 -7.88 2.08 -6.56
N ASN A 54 -7.43 3.25 -7.00
CA ASN A 54 -7.12 3.47 -8.41
C ASN A 54 -5.92 2.65 -8.90
N ARG A 55 -4.97 2.28 -8.02
CA ARG A 55 -3.87 1.37 -8.37
C ARG A 55 -4.33 -0.08 -8.35
N LEU A 56 -5.06 -0.50 -7.32
CA LEU A 56 -5.60 -1.87 -7.22
C LEU A 56 -6.46 -2.24 -8.43
N LYS A 57 -7.33 -1.33 -8.89
CA LYS A 57 -8.16 -1.57 -10.09
C LYS A 57 -7.34 -1.94 -11.34
N LYS A 58 -6.08 -1.53 -11.40
CA LYS A 58 -5.14 -1.84 -12.50
C LYS A 58 -4.23 -3.03 -12.19
N ALA A 59 -4.04 -3.37 -10.92
CA ALA A 59 -3.06 -4.35 -10.46
C ALA A 59 -3.66 -5.74 -10.20
N VAL A 60 -4.97 -5.82 -9.93
CA VAL A 60 -5.65 -7.09 -9.63
C VAL A 60 -6.92 -7.25 -10.47
N ASN A 61 -7.43 -8.48 -10.57
CA ASN A 61 -8.70 -8.75 -11.23
C ASN A 61 -9.90 -8.21 -10.41
N LEU A 62 -11.09 -8.19 -11.03
CA LEU A 62 -12.30 -7.62 -10.42
C LEU A 62 -12.68 -8.29 -9.09
N GLU A 63 -12.57 -9.62 -9.01
CA GLU A 63 -12.89 -10.38 -7.81
C GLU A 63 -12.01 -9.98 -6.61
N HIS A 64 -10.69 -9.92 -6.83
CA HIS A 64 -9.73 -9.51 -5.79
C HIS A 64 -9.88 -8.03 -5.45
N TYR A 65 -10.16 -7.19 -6.44
CA TYR A 65 -10.44 -5.78 -6.21
C TYR A 65 -11.63 -5.58 -5.27
N ASP A 66 -12.75 -6.26 -5.55
CA ASP A 66 -13.97 -6.19 -4.73
C ASP A 66 -13.75 -6.76 -3.33
N ALA A 67 -13.00 -7.85 -3.19
CA ALA A 67 -12.63 -8.43 -1.90
C ALA A 67 -11.81 -7.44 -1.05
N ILE A 68 -10.80 -6.79 -1.64
CA ILE A 68 -9.99 -5.79 -0.94
C ILE A 68 -10.82 -4.56 -0.56
N LEU A 69 -11.76 -4.12 -1.41
CA LEU A 69 -12.66 -3.01 -1.06
C LEU A 69 -13.56 -3.34 0.13
N LYS A 70 -14.09 -4.56 0.20
CA LYS A 70 -14.89 -5.04 1.34
C LYS A 70 -14.05 -5.06 2.61
N ALA A 71 -12.83 -5.62 2.55
CA ALA A 71 -11.89 -5.63 3.65
C ALA A 71 -11.56 -4.21 4.13
N GLN A 72 -11.30 -3.27 3.21
CA GLN A 72 -11.06 -1.87 3.54
C GLN A 72 -12.27 -1.19 4.20
N TYR A 73 -13.49 -1.51 3.78
CA TYR A 73 -14.70 -0.99 4.42
C TYR A 73 -14.91 -1.56 5.83
N ALA A 74 -14.60 -2.84 6.03
CA ALA A 74 -14.66 -3.51 7.33
C ALA A 74 -13.52 -3.12 8.29
N GLY A 75 -12.49 -2.40 7.81
CA GLY A 75 -11.27 -2.13 8.57
C GLY A 75 -10.33 -3.33 8.68
N ASP A 76 -10.59 -4.40 7.94
CA ASP A 76 -9.82 -5.65 7.92
C ASP A 76 -8.68 -5.59 6.89
N ILE A 77 -7.93 -4.48 6.91
CA ILE A 77 -6.78 -4.23 6.04
C ILE A 77 -5.74 -3.39 6.78
N GLN A 78 -4.47 -3.58 6.44
CA GLN A 78 -3.39 -2.72 6.93
C GLN A 78 -2.63 -2.07 5.78
N ASN A 79 -2.38 -0.76 5.93
CA ASN A 79 -1.55 0.01 5.02
C ASN A 79 -0.22 0.32 5.72
N HIS A 80 0.91 -0.02 5.10
CA HIS A 80 2.24 0.17 5.70
C HIS A 80 3.15 1.05 4.84
N LEU A 81 3.83 1.99 5.49
CA LEU A 81 4.94 2.75 4.91
C LEU A 81 6.26 2.27 5.53
N PHE A 82 7.11 1.70 4.68
CA PHE A 82 8.47 1.32 5.01
C PHE A 82 9.43 2.45 4.66
N ASN A 83 10.03 3.08 5.67
CA ASN A 83 11.08 4.07 5.46
C ASN A 83 12.45 3.42 5.66
N VAL A 84 13.13 3.14 4.54
CA VAL A 84 14.47 2.54 4.53
C VAL A 84 15.51 3.66 4.60
N ARG A 85 16.34 3.67 5.65
CA ARG A 85 17.39 4.67 5.84
C ARG A 85 18.65 4.32 5.05
N LYS A 86 19.54 5.30 4.83
CA LYS A 86 20.83 5.09 4.15
C LYS A 86 21.70 4.01 4.80
N ASN A 87 21.60 3.84 6.11
CA ASN A 87 22.34 2.83 6.88
C ASN A 87 21.65 1.46 6.93
N GLY A 88 20.58 1.25 6.15
CA GLY A 88 19.81 -0.01 6.13
C GLY A 88 18.71 -0.12 7.19
N ASN A 89 18.63 0.80 8.16
CA ASN A 89 17.56 0.74 9.17
C ASN A 89 16.17 0.94 8.53
N ILE A 90 15.20 0.13 8.93
CA ILE A 90 13.83 0.20 8.43
C ILE A 90 12.91 0.70 9.54
N ILE A 91 12.17 1.77 9.25
CA ILE A 91 11.08 2.24 10.12
C ILE A 91 9.76 1.90 9.44
N VAL A 92 8.97 1.05 10.09
CA VAL A 92 7.64 0.67 9.61
C VAL A 92 6.59 1.55 10.28
N ASN A 93 5.67 2.11 9.50
CA ASN A 93 4.57 2.91 10.02
C ASN A 93 3.26 2.41 9.43
N GLN A 94 2.28 2.09 10.28
CA GLN A 94 0.92 1.85 9.83
C GLN A 94 0.24 3.19 9.47
N LEU A 95 -0.54 3.20 8.40
CA LEU A 95 -1.23 4.38 7.88
C LEU A 95 -2.75 4.21 7.95
N ASP A 96 -3.44 5.32 8.24
CA ASP A 96 -4.89 5.43 8.08
C ASP A 96 -5.29 5.62 6.59
N ASP A 97 -6.60 5.64 6.34
CA ASP A 97 -7.19 5.86 5.01
C ASP A 97 -6.81 7.23 4.38
N ALA A 98 -6.35 8.18 5.18
CA ALA A 98 -5.88 9.50 4.74
C ALA A 98 -4.36 9.54 4.52
N ALA A 99 -3.67 8.39 4.59
CA ALA A 99 -2.21 8.27 4.55
C ALA A 99 -1.49 9.08 5.65
N LYS A 100 -2.08 9.13 6.84
CA LYS A 100 -1.45 9.63 8.05
C LYS A 100 -0.98 8.44 8.89
N LYS A 101 0.17 8.62 9.54
CA LYS A 101 0.71 7.63 10.46
C LYS A 101 -0.25 7.48 11.64
N MET A 102 -0.60 6.25 11.95
CA MET A 102 -1.36 5.93 13.16
C MET A 102 -0.44 6.07 14.38
N LYS A 103 -1.01 6.47 15.51
CA LYS A 103 -0.31 6.60 16.79
C LYS A 103 -0.33 5.28 17.54
#